data_AF-A0A935SHN0-F1
#
_entry.id   AF-A0A935SHN0-F1
#
_cell.length_a   1.000
_cell.length_b   1.000
_cell.length_c   1.000
_cell.angle_alpha   90.00
_cell.angle_beta   90.00
_cell.angle_gamma   90.00
#
_symmetry.space_group_name_H-M   'P 1'
#
loop_
_entity.id
_entity.type
_entity.pdbx_description
1 polymer ?
#
loop_
_entity_poly.entity_id
_entity_poly.type
_entity_poly.pdbx_seq_one_letter_code
_entity_poly.pdbx_strand_id
1 'polypeptide(L)'
;MRAVDVFTPTNIAKPVIKNNLLSGIYDSLHLNLLGLSKQAFNAAIKGYSYLVDAGKIANSKIISIIDFSLPSSKKRLFILDVKNYKVIFNTYVAHGLNSGKEYANNFSNIPETNKSSLGFYVTSDTYLGKNGYSLHLRGLENGINDNASKRDIVMHGAEYVSENYIRSQGYIGRSWGCPAVPYALHKPIIDKIKNGTCLFIFSPNAAYFKRSKILNS
;
A
#
# COMPACT_ATOMS: atom_id res chain seq x y z
N MET A 1 -37.69 45.09 24.07
CA MET A 1 -36.91 44.60 22.92
C MET A 1 -35.68 43.89 23.47
N ARG A 2 -35.66 42.55 23.46
CA ARG A 2 -34.51 41.74 23.91
C ARG A 2 -33.80 41.21 22.67
N ALA A 3 -32.49 41.46 22.60
CA ALA A 3 -31.64 40.95 21.53
C ALA A 3 -31.55 39.43 21.60
N VAL A 4 -31.64 38.80 20.43
CA VAL A 4 -31.45 37.36 20.21
C VAL A 4 -29.95 37.11 20.01
N ASP A 5 -29.35 36.30 20.89
CA ASP A 5 -27.98 35.81 20.74
C ASP A 5 -27.91 34.83 19.56
N VAL A 6 -27.16 35.20 18.54
CA VAL A 6 -26.82 34.35 17.39
C VAL A 6 -25.65 33.45 17.79
N PHE A 7 -25.92 32.17 18.02
CA PHE A 7 -24.88 31.15 18.11
C PHE A 7 -24.16 31.01 16.76
N THR A 8 -22.91 31.46 16.68
CA THR A 8 -22.00 31.11 15.58
C THR A 8 -21.34 29.77 15.88
N PRO A 9 -21.27 28.81 14.93
CA PRO A 9 -20.54 27.57 15.16
C PRO A 9 -19.05 27.85 15.21
N THR A 10 -18.41 27.40 16.29
CA THR A 10 -16.96 27.43 16.48
C THR A 10 -16.25 26.63 15.40
N ASN A 11 -15.30 27.29 14.76
CA ASN A 11 -14.41 26.76 13.73
C ASN A 11 -13.53 25.65 14.33
N ILE A 12 -13.81 24.39 14.02
CA ILE A 12 -13.06 23.25 14.57
C ILE A 12 -11.71 23.18 13.84
N ALA A 13 -10.63 23.51 14.55
CA ALA A 13 -9.24 23.29 14.12
C ALA A 13 -8.98 21.79 13.86
N LYS A 14 -9.11 21.35 12.61
CA LYS A 14 -8.96 19.93 12.20
C LYS A 14 -7.87 19.59 11.14
N PRO A 15 -7.14 20.51 10.48
CA PRO A 15 -6.03 20.10 9.60
C PRO A 15 -4.67 19.93 10.29
N VAL A 16 -4.35 20.75 11.30
CA VAL A 16 -2.96 20.87 11.82
C VAL A 16 -2.58 19.75 12.79
N ILE A 17 -3.51 19.36 13.68
CA ILE A 17 -3.25 18.34 14.72
C ILE A 17 -3.09 16.93 14.11
N LYS A 18 -3.85 16.58 13.06
CA LYS A 18 -3.74 15.28 12.36
C LYS A 18 -2.38 15.13 11.66
N ASN A 19 -1.84 16.19 11.07
CA ASN A 19 -0.56 16.14 10.33
C ASN A 19 0.65 15.95 11.27
N ASN A 20 0.62 16.51 12.47
CA ASN A 20 1.71 16.36 13.45
C ASN A 20 1.77 14.97 14.11
N LEU A 21 0.62 14.31 14.30
CA LEU A 21 0.59 12.95 14.87
C LEU A 21 1.17 11.92 13.90
N LEU A 22 0.94 12.11 12.60
CA LEU A 22 1.34 11.15 11.57
C LEU A 22 2.77 11.37 11.08
N SER A 23 3.28 12.60 11.10
CA SER A 23 4.73 12.85 10.88
C SER A 23 5.57 12.19 11.95
N GLY A 24 5.09 12.17 13.20
CA GLY A 24 5.72 11.47 14.33
C GLY A 24 5.92 9.97 14.07
N ILE A 25 4.96 9.27 13.44
CA ILE A 25 5.08 7.84 13.15
C ILE A 25 6.33 7.53 12.31
N TYR A 26 6.62 8.33 11.28
CA TYR A 26 7.75 8.04 10.39
C TYR A 26 9.08 8.11 11.13
N ASP A 27 9.25 9.15 11.96
CA ASP A 27 10.48 9.40 12.69
C ASP A 27 10.60 8.44 13.89
N SER A 28 9.51 8.21 14.64
CA SER A 28 9.45 7.26 15.76
C SER A 28 9.73 5.81 15.37
N LEU A 29 9.35 5.41 14.16
CA LEU A 29 9.61 4.07 13.65
C LEU A 29 10.92 3.95 12.85
N HIS A 30 11.70 5.05 12.77
CA HIS A 30 12.94 5.12 12.01
C HIS A 30 12.78 4.59 10.56
N LEU A 31 11.66 4.92 9.91
CA LEU A 31 11.32 4.35 8.61
C LEU A 31 12.30 4.76 7.50
N ASN A 32 12.97 5.90 7.67
CA ASN A 32 14.08 6.31 6.81
C ASN A 32 15.25 5.32 6.84
N LEU A 33 15.59 4.79 8.02
CA LEU A 33 16.69 3.82 8.18
C LEU A 33 16.33 2.47 7.54
N LEU A 34 15.04 2.14 7.50
CA LEU A 34 14.52 0.96 6.80
C LEU A 34 14.32 1.20 5.29
N GLY A 35 14.58 2.42 4.80
CA GLY A 35 14.56 2.78 3.39
C GLY A 35 13.21 3.24 2.83
N LEU A 36 12.14 3.33 3.63
CA LEU A 36 10.86 3.86 3.16
C LEU A 36 11.02 5.35 2.84
N SER A 37 10.64 5.79 1.63
CA SER A 37 10.72 7.20 1.29
C SER A 37 9.67 8.03 2.06
N LYS A 38 10.04 9.24 2.49
CA LYS A 38 9.10 10.18 3.14
C LYS A 38 7.92 10.51 2.21
N GLN A 39 8.15 10.55 0.89
CA GLN A 39 7.09 10.77 -0.10
C GLN A 39 6.09 9.60 -0.13
N ALA A 40 6.56 8.34 -0.17
CA ALA A 40 5.69 7.18 -0.10
C ALA A 40 4.86 7.18 1.19
N PHE A 41 5.52 7.42 2.32
CA PHE A 41 4.87 7.48 3.63
C PHE A 41 3.79 8.57 3.68
N ASN A 42 4.12 9.81 3.30
CA ASN A 42 3.18 10.93 3.34
C ASN A 42 1.96 10.66 2.46
N ALA A 43 2.17 10.13 1.25
CA ALA A 43 1.07 9.76 0.35
C ALA A 43 0.20 8.64 0.96
N ALA A 44 0.83 7.60 1.51
CA ALA A 44 0.14 6.47 2.14
C ALA A 44 -0.76 6.95 3.29
N ILE A 45 -0.21 7.77 4.18
CA ILE A 45 -0.90 8.30 5.35
C ILE A 45 -2.03 9.26 4.96
N LYS A 46 -1.83 10.11 3.94
CA LYS A 46 -2.87 11.01 3.45
C LYS A 46 -4.10 10.21 2.99
N GLY A 47 -3.91 9.27 2.06
CA GLY A 47 -5.03 8.50 1.53
C GLY A 47 -5.61 7.51 2.54
N TYR A 48 -4.78 6.93 3.41
CA TYR A 48 -5.23 6.14 4.54
C TYR A 48 -6.20 6.92 5.45
N SER A 49 -5.83 8.14 5.83
CA SER A 49 -6.66 9.00 6.69
C SER A 49 -8.01 9.30 6.04
N TYR A 50 -7.99 9.66 4.75
CA TYR A 50 -9.21 9.85 3.95
C TYR A 50 -10.10 8.60 3.95
N LEU A 51 -9.52 7.42 3.69
CA LEU A 51 -10.27 6.16 3.60
C LEU A 51 -10.85 5.73 4.95
N VAL A 52 -10.16 6.03 6.06
CA VAL A 52 -10.70 5.82 7.42
C VAL A 52 -11.86 6.76 7.67
N ASP A 53 -11.69 8.07 7.42
CA ASP A 53 -12.75 9.07 7.64
C ASP A 53 -13.99 8.78 6.76
N ALA A 54 -13.80 8.22 5.56
CA ALA A 54 -14.85 7.82 4.64
C ALA A 54 -15.46 6.43 4.90
N GLY A 55 -15.01 5.72 5.96
CA GLY A 55 -15.52 4.38 6.30
C GLY A 55 -15.24 3.29 5.27
N LYS A 56 -14.17 3.44 4.47
CA LYS A 56 -13.83 2.51 3.36
C LYS A 56 -12.90 1.36 3.79
N ILE A 57 -12.34 1.42 4.99
CA ILE A 57 -11.44 0.42 5.58
C ILE A 57 -12.09 -0.08 6.87
N ALA A 58 -12.25 -1.40 7.01
CA ALA A 58 -12.83 -2.00 8.21
C ALA A 58 -11.83 -2.13 9.36
N ASN A 59 -10.55 -2.34 9.03
CA ASN A 59 -9.47 -2.46 10.01
C ASN A 59 -8.45 -1.32 9.84
N SER A 60 -8.64 -0.26 10.63
CA SER A 60 -7.79 0.94 10.70
C SER A 60 -6.66 0.84 11.74
N LYS A 61 -6.20 -0.38 12.08
CA LYS A 61 -5.02 -0.56 12.94
C LYS A 61 -3.75 -0.73 12.12
N ILE A 62 -3.89 -1.19 10.88
CA ILE A 62 -2.77 -1.65 10.05
C ILE A 62 -2.82 -0.97 8.69
N ILE A 63 -1.65 -0.53 8.22
CA ILE A 63 -1.42 -0.11 6.84
C ILE A 63 -0.24 -0.89 6.26
N SER A 64 -0.41 -1.35 5.04
CA SER A 64 0.67 -1.92 4.22
C SER A 64 1.10 -0.90 3.17
N ILE A 65 2.40 -0.65 3.06
CA ILE A 65 2.99 0.29 2.11
C ILE A 65 4.02 -0.47 1.27
N ILE A 66 3.82 -0.47 -0.05
CA ILE A 66 4.80 -0.96 -1.02
C ILE A 66 5.44 0.25 -1.69
N ASP A 67 6.75 0.41 -1.53
CA ASP A 67 7.52 1.51 -2.14
C ASP A 67 8.25 1.01 -3.40
N PHE A 68 7.62 1.12 -4.57
CA PHE A 68 8.24 0.75 -5.85
C PHE A 68 9.24 1.78 -6.38
N SER A 69 9.50 2.89 -5.68
CA SER A 69 10.68 3.71 -5.96
C SER A 69 11.99 2.97 -5.65
N LEU A 70 11.91 1.95 -4.78
CA LEU A 70 13.03 1.09 -4.42
C LEU A 70 13.17 -0.10 -5.37
N PRO A 71 14.41 -0.55 -5.65
CA PRO A 71 14.64 -1.75 -6.44
C PRO A 71 14.10 -3.00 -5.73
N SER A 72 13.75 -4.03 -6.50
CA SER A 72 13.17 -5.27 -5.97
C SER A 72 14.15 -6.10 -5.14
N SER A 73 15.44 -5.79 -5.23
CA SER A 73 16.51 -6.29 -4.38
C SER A 73 16.51 -5.72 -2.95
N LYS A 74 15.65 -4.74 -2.65
CA LYS A 74 15.49 -4.14 -1.31
C LYS A 74 14.16 -4.56 -0.66
N LYS A 75 14.16 -4.56 0.67
CA LYS A 75 12.96 -4.77 1.48
C LYS A 75 12.06 -3.54 1.37
N ARG A 76 11.07 -3.61 0.47
CA ARG A 76 10.23 -2.48 0.04
C ARG A 76 8.74 -2.65 0.33
N LEU A 77 8.37 -3.70 1.07
CA LEU A 77 7.06 -3.83 1.71
C LEU A 77 7.21 -3.50 3.20
N PHE A 78 6.39 -2.58 3.68
CA PHE A 78 6.32 -2.15 5.07
C PHE A 78 4.90 -2.40 5.57
N ILE A 79 4.75 -3.13 6.67
CA ILE A 79 3.45 -3.34 7.31
C ILE A 79 3.55 -2.72 8.70
N LEU A 80 2.73 -1.70 8.94
CA LEU A 80 2.80 -0.87 10.14
C LEU A 80 1.54 -1.05 10.97
N ASP A 81 1.71 -1.25 12.28
CA ASP A 81 0.67 -1.01 13.27
C ASP A 81 0.71 0.49 13.61
N VAL A 82 -0.26 1.23 13.07
CA VAL A 82 -0.32 2.69 13.23
C VAL A 82 -0.87 3.10 14.59
N LYS A 83 -1.58 2.19 15.28
CA LYS A 83 -2.12 2.45 16.61
C LYS A 83 -1.04 2.30 17.67
N ASN A 84 -0.21 1.27 17.55
CA ASN A 84 0.80 0.90 18.53
C ASN A 84 2.21 1.36 18.14
N TYR A 85 2.36 2.12 17.06
CA TYR A 85 3.65 2.60 16.57
C TYR A 85 4.64 1.43 16.45
N LYS A 86 4.34 0.48 15.56
CA LYS A 86 5.21 -0.69 15.35
C LYS A 86 5.36 -1.06 13.89
N VAL A 87 6.58 -1.33 13.46
CA VAL A 87 6.85 -2.05 12.21
C VAL A 87 6.60 -3.54 12.46
N ILE A 88 5.57 -4.09 11.81
CA ILE A 88 5.23 -5.52 11.90
C ILE A 88 6.09 -6.32 10.93
N PHE A 89 6.23 -5.84 9.69
CA PHE A 89 7.07 -6.44 8.67
C PHE A 89 7.81 -5.36 7.87
N ASN A 90 9.07 -5.63 7.57
CA ASN A 90 9.83 -4.99 6.50
C ASN A 90 10.47 -6.11 5.65
N THR A 91 10.00 -6.31 4.42
CA THR A 91 10.39 -7.46 3.60
C THR A 91 10.33 -7.19 2.09
N TYR A 92 10.74 -8.17 1.30
CA TYR A 92 10.71 -8.12 -0.16
C TYR A 92 9.28 -8.23 -0.70
N VAL A 93 9.03 -7.61 -1.86
CA VAL A 93 7.80 -7.80 -2.61
C VAL A 93 8.05 -7.63 -4.11
N ALA A 94 7.59 -8.59 -4.90
CA ALA A 94 7.69 -8.56 -6.35
C ALA A 94 6.62 -7.66 -6.98
N HIS A 95 6.94 -7.16 -8.17
CA HIS A 95 6.00 -6.48 -9.06
C HIS A 95 5.73 -7.34 -10.31
N GLY A 96 4.80 -6.90 -11.15
CA GLY A 96 4.49 -7.54 -12.42
C GLY A 96 5.64 -7.48 -13.44
N LEU A 97 5.81 -8.55 -14.21
CA LEU A 97 6.90 -8.76 -15.18
C LEU A 97 7.14 -7.56 -16.09
N ASN A 98 6.07 -6.96 -16.59
CA ASN A 98 6.13 -5.86 -17.55
C ASN A 98 6.18 -4.47 -16.89
N SER A 99 6.23 -4.42 -15.55
CA SER A 99 6.46 -3.16 -14.82
C SER A 99 7.93 -2.75 -14.80
N GLY A 100 8.84 -3.69 -15.03
CA GLY A 100 10.27 -3.46 -15.16
C GLY A 100 11.08 -4.68 -14.72
N LYS A 101 12.40 -4.51 -14.59
CA LYS A 101 13.32 -5.59 -14.21
C LYS A 101 13.64 -5.56 -12.72
N GLU A 102 14.55 -4.68 -12.33
CA GLU A 102 14.87 -4.44 -10.92
C GLU A 102 13.90 -3.40 -10.32
N TYR A 103 13.70 -2.29 -11.04
CA TYR A 103 12.77 -1.22 -10.70
C TYR A 103 11.42 -1.42 -11.39
N ALA A 104 10.32 -1.08 -10.70
CA ALA A 104 8.99 -1.00 -11.32
C ALA A 104 8.75 0.45 -11.76
N ASN A 105 8.78 0.69 -13.07
CA ASN A 105 8.67 2.02 -13.66
C ASN A 105 7.41 2.18 -14.54
N ASN A 106 6.74 1.07 -14.86
CA ASN A 106 5.58 1.07 -15.75
C ASN A 106 4.39 0.36 -15.07
N PHE A 107 3.22 0.99 -15.09
CA PHE A 107 2.05 0.51 -14.36
C PHE A 107 0.83 0.49 -15.27
N SER A 108 -0.09 -0.42 -15.01
CA SER A 108 -1.31 -0.54 -15.82
C SER A 108 -2.45 -1.10 -15.00
N ASN A 109 -3.64 -0.64 -15.36
CA ASN A 109 -4.93 -1.16 -14.90
C ASN A 109 -5.63 -2.03 -15.97
N ILE A 110 -4.96 -2.27 -17.11
CA ILE A 110 -5.51 -2.99 -18.25
C ILE A 110 -5.22 -4.49 -18.07
N PRO A 111 -6.21 -5.37 -18.27
CA PRO A 111 -6.02 -6.83 -18.29
C PRO A 111 -4.86 -7.27 -19.18
N GLU A 112 -4.25 -8.41 -18.82
CA GLU A 112 -3.21 -9.11 -19.62
C GLU A 112 -1.91 -8.32 -19.86
N THR A 113 -1.79 -7.11 -19.34
CA THR A 113 -0.54 -6.34 -19.46
C THR A 113 0.61 -6.88 -18.62
N ASN A 114 0.34 -7.78 -17.65
CA ASN A 114 1.29 -8.30 -16.67
C ASN A 114 2.05 -7.22 -15.87
N LYS A 115 1.47 -6.02 -15.76
CA LYS A 115 1.99 -4.88 -14.99
C LYS A 115 1.27 -4.77 -13.65
N SER A 116 1.95 -4.35 -12.61
CA SER A 116 1.27 -3.91 -11.39
C SER A 116 0.53 -2.59 -11.63
N SER A 117 -0.46 -2.27 -10.79
CA SER A 117 -1.11 -0.96 -10.71
C SER A 117 -0.77 -0.27 -9.39
N LEU A 118 -0.63 1.06 -9.43
CA LEU A 118 -0.40 1.88 -8.24
C LEU A 118 -1.68 2.09 -7.43
N GLY A 119 -1.54 2.76 -6.31
CA GLY A 119 -2.67 3.36 -5.59
C GLY A 119 -3.17 2.54 -4.41
N PHE A 120 -4.36 2.91 -3.95
CA PHE A 120 -4.98 2.33 -2.76
C PHE A 120 -5.81 1.09 -3.09
N TYR A 121 -5.63 0.06 -2.26
CA TYR A 121 -6.39 -1.17 -2.26
C TYR A 121 -6.92 -1.40 -0.84
N VAL A 122 -8.02 -2.14 -0.75
CA VAL A 122 -8.47 -2.76 0.50
C VAL A 122 -8.32 -4.28 0.38
N THR A 123 -7.81 -4.89 1.45
CA THR A 123 -7.70 -6.35 1.54
C THR A 123 -9.06 -6.95 1.91
N SER A 124 -9.33 -8.18 1.49
CA SER A 124 -10.58 -8.88 1.83
C SER A 124 -10.30 -10.31 2.30
N ASP A 125 -11.15 -11.24 1.88
CA ASP A 125 -11.03 -12.65 2.23
C ASP A 125 -9.83 -13.32 1.55
N THR A 126 -9.51 -14.49 2.07
CA THR A 126 -8.42 -15.34 1.58
C THR A 126 -8.97 -16.54 0.82
N TYR A 127 -8.19 -17.09 -0.09
CA TYR A 127 -8.53 -18.32 -0.80
C TYR A 127 -7.29 -19.20 -1.01
N LEU A 128 -7.53 -20.47 -1.33
CA LEU A 128 -6.51 -21.41 -1.77
C LEU A 128 -6.63 -21.60 -3.28
N GLY A 129 -5.65 -21.09 -4.03
CA GLY A 129 -5.61 -21.19 -5.49
C GLY A 129 -4.30 -21.77 -6.01
N LYS A 130 -4.01 -21.57 -7.30
CA LYS A 130 -2.76 -22.03 -7.95
C LYS A 130 -1.49 -21.52 -7.26
N ASN A 131 -1.53 -20.33 -6.67
CA ASN A 131 -0.42 -19.73 -5.92
C ASN A 131 -0.43 -20.09 -4.42
N GLY A 132 -1.27 -21.04 -4.00
CA GLY A 132 -1.49 -21.39 -2.61
C GLY A 132 -2.35 -20.37 -1.87
N TYR A 133 -2.08 -20.20 -0.57
CA TYR A 133 -2.81 -19.27 0.30
C TYR A 133 -2.60 -17.83 -0.16
N SER A 134 -3.68 -17.21 -0.59
CA SER A 134 -3.66 -15.92 -1.28
C SER A 134 -4.74 -14.99 -0.73
N LEU A 135 -4.50 -13.69 -0.82
CA LEU A 135 -5.35 -12.63 -0.29
C LEU A 135 -5.91 -11.77 -1.42
N HIS A 136 -7.24 -11.66 -1.49
CA HIS A 136 -7.89 -10.79 -2.46
C HIS A 136 -7.61 -9.31 -2.18
N LEU A 137 -7.40 -8.56 -3.26
CA LEU A 137 -7.17 -7.12 -3.24
C LEU A 137 -8.23 -6.42 -4.09
N ARG A 138 -8.92 -5.46 -3.51
CA ARG A 138 -9.88 -4.61 -4.22
C ARG A 138 -9.30 -3.22 -4.39
N GLY A 139 -9.05 -2.82 -5.64
CA GLY A 139 -8.63 -1.45 -5.96
C GLY A 139 -9.72 -0.44 -5.64
N LEU A 140 -9.32 0.72 -5.14
CA LEU A 140 -10.22 1.80 -4.69
C LEU A 140 -10.22 3.00 -5.64
N GLU A 141 -9.39 2.99 -6.68
CA GLU A 141 -9.16 4.15 -7.55
C GLU A 141 -9.57 3.85 -9.00
N ASN A 142 -10.71 4.42 -9.40
CA ASN A 142 -11.30 4.28 -10.73
C ASN A 142 -10.32 4.70 -11.83
N GLY A 143 -10.10 3.82 -12.82
CA GLY A 143 -9.14 4.02 -13.91
C GLY A 143 -7.67 3.87 -13.52
N ILE A 144 -7.35 3.56 -12.25
CA ILE A 144 -5.98 3.40 -11.75
C ILE A 144 -5.74 1.95 -11.29
N ASN A 145 -6.66 1.37 -10.52
CA ASN A 145 -6.54 -0.01 -10.03
C ASN A 145 -7.88 -0.74 -9.82
N ASP A 146 -9.00 -0.14 -10.24
CA ASP A 146 -10.36 -0.70 -10.12
C ASP A 146 -10.57 -2.02 -10.87
N ASN A 147 -9.71 -2.39 -11.82
CA ASN A 147 -9.75 -3.71 -12.45
C ASN A 147 -8.98 -4.80 -11.68
N ALA A 148 -8.45 -4.52 -10.49
CA ALA A 148 -7.64 -5.48 -9.71
C ALA A 148 -8.30 -6.87 -9.59
N SER A 149 -9.59 -6.92 -9.24
CA SER A 149 -10.34 -8.18 -9.13
C SER A 149 -10.50 -8.89 -10.47
N LYS A 150 -10.89 -8.16 -11.54
CA LYS A 150 -11.00 -8.70 -12.92
C LYS A 150 -9.67 -9.19 -13.50
N ARG A 151 -8.56 -8.80 -12.90
CA ARG A 151 -7.20 -9.12 -13.29
C ARG A 151 -6.56 -10.16 -12.36
N ASP A 152 -7.35 -10.75 -11.46
CA ASP A 152 -6.90 -11.71 -10.44
C ASP A 152 -5.70 -11.20 -9.62
N ILE A 153 -5.66 -9.89 -9.34
CA ILE A 153 -4.59 -9.29 -8.55
C ILE A 153 -4.82 -9.62 -7.08
N VAL A 154 -3.90 -10.41 -6.54
CA VAL A 154 -3.93 -10.93 -5.17
C VAL A 154 -2.54 -10.79 -4.53
N MET A 155 -2.46 -10.78 -3.20
CA MET A 155 -1.18 -10.99 -2.52
C MET A 155 -0.98 -12.48 -2.26
N HIS A 156 0.19 -13.02 -2.62
CA HIS A 156 0.51 -14.44 -2.46
C HIS A 156 2.00 -14.66 -2.17
N GLY A 157 2.34 -15.89 -1.74
CA GLY A 157 3.74 -16.30 -1.58
C GLY A 157 4.36 -16.76 -2.89
N ALA A 158 5.67 -16.55 -3.05
CA ALA A 158 6.42 -17.09 -4.19
C ALA A 158 7.89 -17.38 -3.84
N GLU A 159 8.39 -18.53 -4.29
CA GLU A 159 9.79 -18.95 -4.09
C GLU A 159 10.80 -18.03 -4.78
N TYR A 160 10.37 -17.41 -5.89
CA TYR A 160 11.19 -16.45 -6.63
C TYR A 160 11.39 -15.12 -5.89
N VAL A 161 10.73 -14.92 -4.75
CA VAL A 161 10.93 -13.77 -3.86
C VAL A 161 11.87 -14.18 -2.74
N SER A 162 13.15 -14.32 -3.09
CA SER A 162 14.20 -14.78 -2.16
C SER A 162 15.55 -14.16 -2.45
N GLU A 163 16.42 -14.13 -1.44
CA GLU A 163 17.78 -13.63 -1.58
C GLU A 163 18.64 -14.47 -2.55
N ASN A 164 18.29 -15.75 -2.76
CA ASN A 164 18.95 -16.59 -3.76
C ASN A 164 18.83 -15.98 -5.16
N TYR A 165 17.65 -15.48 -5.54
CA TYR A 165 17.45 -14.79 -6.80
C TYR A 165 18.20 -13.45 -6.84
N ILE A 166 18.26 -12.72 -5.72
CA ILE A 166 19.04 -11.48 -5.65
C ILE A 166 20.53 -11.78 -5.89
N ARG A 167 21.09 -12.83 -5.28
CA ARG A 167 22.48 -13.24 -5.47
C ARG A 167 22.77 -13.71 -6.90
N SER A 168 21.86 -14.43 -7.54
CA SER A 168 22.11 -15.02 -8.86
C SER A 168 21.94 -14.05 -10.02
N GLN A 169 21.03 -13.08 -9.92
CA GLN A 169 20.68 -12.19 -11.04
C GLN A 169 20.54 -10.70 -10.65
N GLY A 170 20.74 -10.34 -9.38
CA GLY A 170 20.68 -8.97 -8.88
C GLY A 170 19.29 -8.47 -8.45
N TYR A 171 18.23 -9.25 -8.67
CA TYR A 171 16.84 -8.86 -8.38
C TYR A 171 15.97 -10.11 -8.11
N ILE A 172 14.87 -9.95 -7.37
CA ILE A 172 13.88 -11.04 -7.16
C ILE A 172 13.08 -11.32 -8.44
N GLY A 173 12.42 -12.47 -8.52
CA GLY A 173 11.49 -12.77 -9.62
C GLY A 173 10.29 -11.82 -9.68
N ARG A 174 9.48 -11.96 -10.74
CA ARG A 174 8.36 -11.07 -11.06
C ARG A 174 7.09 -11.88 -11.29
N SER A 175 5.96 -11.34 -10.86
CA SER A 175 4.63 -11.94 -11.04
C SER A 175 3.98 -11.46 -12.36
N TRP A 176 2.68 -11.71 -12.54
CA TRP A 176 1.88 -11.09 -13.61
C TRP A 176 1.06 -9.88 -13.15
N GLY A 177 1.52 -9.20 -12.09
CA GLY A 177 0.92 -7.96 -11.58
C GLY A 177 0.70 -8.00 -10.07
N CYS A 178 0.51 -9.19 -9.52
CA CYS A 178 0.33 -9.46 -8.09
C CYS A 178 1.52 -9.01 -7.23
N PRO A 179 1.31 -8.37 -6.08
CA PRO A 179 2.36 -8.24 -5.06
C PRO A 179 2.67 -9.62 -4.45
N ALA A 180 3.73 -10.27 -4.92
CA ALA A 180 4.19 -11.55 -4.37
C ALA A 180 5.24 -11.32 -3.29
N VAL A 181 5.14 -12.02 -2.16
CA VAL A 181 6.04 -11.90 -0.99
C VAL A 181 6.82 -13.21 -0.78
N PRO A 182 7.88 -13.24 0.06
CA PRO A 182 8.62 -14.46 0.32
C PRO A 182 7.70 -15.60 0.77
N TYR A 183 7.89 -16.79 0.21
CA TYR A 183 7.05 -17.94 0.52
C TYR A 183 7.06 -18.28 2.02
N ALA A 184 8.17 -18.15 2.73
CA ALA A 184 8.20 -18.37 4.18
C ALA A 184 7.34 -17.37 5.00
N LEU A 185 7.03 -16.19 4.44
CA LEU A 185 6.36 -15.11 5.16
C LEU A 185 4.92 -14.85 4.70
N HIS A 186 4.45 -15.47 3.61
CA HIS A 186 3.15 -15.13 3.02
C HIS A 186 1.97 -15.37 3.97
N LYS A 187 1.94 -16.52 4.68
CA LYS A 187 0.88 -16.82 5.66
C LYS A 187 0.81 -15.79 6.80
N PRO A 188 1.89 -15.53 7.57
CA PRO A 188 1.83 -14.56 8.65
C PRO A 188 1.59 -13.12 8.17
N ILE A 189 2.02 -12.76 6.96
CA ILE A 189 1.68 -11.47 6.34
C ILE A 189 0.18 -11.41 6.04
N ILE A 190 -0.34 -12.37 5.28
CA ILE A 190 -1.76 -12.40 4.86
C ILE A 190 -2.67 -12.42 6.08
N ASP A 191 -2.39 -13.25 7.08
CA ASP A 191 -3.19 -13.32 8.30
C ASP A 191 -3.18 -12.02 9.10
N LYS A 192 -2.09 -11.26 9.03
CA LYS A 192 -2.00 -9.96 9.69
C LYS A 192 -2.81 -8.88 8.97
N ILE A 193 -2.88 -8.93 7.64
CA ILE A 193 -3.44 -7.84 6.83
C ILE A 193 -4.81 -8.16 6.21
N LYS A 194 -5.34 -9.37 6.36
CA LYS A 194 -6.70 -9.70 5.89
C LYS A 194 -7.80 -8.91 6.62
N ASN A 195 -9.03 -9.04 6.14
CA ASN A 195 -10.22 -8.46 6.75
C ASN A 195 -10.25 -6.92 6.72
N GLY A 196 -9.96 -6.32 5.56
CA GLY A 196 -10.27 -4.92 5.33
C GLY A 196 -9.21 -3.94 5.83
N THR A 197 -7.92 -4.27 5.75
CA THR A 197 -6.82 -3.30 5.98
C THR A 197 -6.48 -2.54 4.70
N CYS A 198 -5.77 -1.43 4.84
CA CYS A 198 -5.29 -0.62 3.73
C CYS A 198 -3.97 -1.18 3.17
N LEU A 199 -3.91 -1.33 1.85
CA LEU A 199 -2.66 -1.52 1.12
C LEU A 199 -2.47 -0.35 0.14
N PHE A 200 -1.31 0.30 0.22
CA PHE A 200 -0.92 1.36 -0.70
C PHE A 200 0.31 0.95 -1.50
N ILE A 201 0.21 1.06 -2.83
CA ILE A 201 1.33 0.81 -3.75
C ILE A 201 1.80 2.13 -4.33
N PHE A 202 3.00 2.54 -3.95
CA PHE A 202 3.61 3.80 -4.31
C PHE A 202 4.67 3.66 -5.41
N SER A 203 4.74 4.67 -6.27
CA SER A 203 5.89 5.02 -7.10
C SER A 203 5.84 6.52 -7.36
N PRO A 204 6.97 7.23 -7.57
CA PRO A 204 7.00 8.66 -7.89
C PRO A 204 6.51 8.91 -9.32
N ASN A 205 5.20 8.77 -9.54
CA ASN A 205 4.56 8.86 -10.85
C ASN A 205 3.64 10.09 -10.89
N ALA A 206 4.05 11.13 -11.62
CA ALA A 206 3.31 12.40 -11.70
C ALA A 206 1.87 12.22 -12.23
N ALA A 207 1.67 11.32 -13.20
CA ALA A 207 0.35 11.04 -13.75
C ALA A 207 -0.59 10.35 -12.75
N TYR A 208 -0.05 9.53 -11.84
CA TYR A 208 -0.81 8.97 -10.72
C TYR A 208 -1.23 10.08 -9.75
N PHE A 209 -0.29 10.90 -9.29
CA PHE A 209 -0.57 12.01 -8.37
C PHE A 209 -1.62 12.99 -8.92
N LYS A 210 -1.56 13.31 -10.22
CA LYS A 210 -2.54 14.19 -10.87
C LYS A 210 -3.94 13.57 -10.97
N ARG A 211 -4.06 12.24 -11.09
CA ARG A 211 -5.34 11.55 -11.35
C ARG A 211 -5.98 10.96 -10.09
N SER A 212 -5.20 10.69 -9.04
CA SER A 212 -5.71 10.07 -7.81
C SER A 212 -6.73 10.95 -7.13
N LYS A 213 -8.00 10.52 -7.08
CA LYS A 213 -9.03 11.25 -6.33
C LYS A 213 -8.80 11.20 -4.82
N ILE A 214 -8.18 10.12 -4.34
CA ILE A 214 -7.87 9.93 -2.92
C ILE A 214 -6.73 10.86 -2.48
N LEU A 215 -5.67 11.00 -3.28
CA LEU A 215 -4.57 11.91 -2.92
C LEU A 215 -4.92 13.39 -3.16
N ASN A 216 -5.98 13.68 -3.91
CA ASN A 216 -6.48 15.03 -4.16
C ASN A 216 -7.77 15.36 -3.38
N SER A 217 -8.14 14.53 -2.40
CA SER A 217 -9.21 14.82 -1.44
C SER A 217 -8.79 15.84 -0.39
#